data_AF-A0A7R9YW47-F1
#
_entry.id   AF-A0A7R9YW47-F1
#
_cell.length_a   1.000
_cell.length_b   1.000
_cell.length_c   1.000
_cell.angle_alpha   90.00
_cell.angle_beta   90.00
_cell.angle_gamma   90.00
#
_symmetry.space_group_name_H-M   'P 1'
#
loop_
_entity.id
_entity.type
_entity.pdbx_description
1 polymer ?
#
loop_
_entity_poly.entity_id
_entity_poly.type
_entity_poly.pdbx_seq_one_letter_code
_entity_poly.pdbx_strand_id
1 'polypeptide(L)'
;KVVLKRLFMSKTNRPPLSVSKLASFLKGKEDKLAVVVGTVTDDVRMYEVPKMRICALRFTETARARITKAGGECLTFDQLALERPTGKDCLLLRGRKTAREACKHFGLAPGVPHSHSKPYVRAKGRKFEKARGRRKSRGYKA
;
A
#
# COMPACT_ATOMS: atom_id res chain seq x y z
N LYS A 1 6.37 10.72 18.39
CA LYS A 1 7.66 10.13 17.92
C LYS A 1 7.54 9.29 16.62
N VAL A 2 6.63 8.32 16.51
CA VAL A 2 6.52 7.46 15.30
C VAL A 2 6.11 8.24 14.04
N VAL A 3 5.16 9.18 14.15
CA VAL A 3 4.70 10.00 13.02
C VAL A 3 5.85 10.83 12.45
N LEU A 4 6.60 11.53 13.30
CA LEU A 4 7.81 12.28 12.92
C LEU A 4 8.80 11.43 12.12
N LYS A 5 9.14 10.24 12.61
CA LYS A 5 10.04 9.31 11.89
C LYS A 5 9.50 8.94 10.51
N ARG A 6 8.18 8.75 10.36
CA ARG A 6 7.55 8.42 9.08
C ARG A 6 7.46 9.61 8.12
N LEU A 7 7.36 10.84 8.62
CA LEU A 7 7.38 12.05 7.80
C LEU A 7 8.75 12.22 7.12
N PHE A 8 9.83 11.96 7.84
CA PHE A 8 11.20 11.98 7.29
C PHE A 8 11.54 10.81 6.37
N MET A 9 10.66 9.81 6.22
CA MET A 9 10.94 8.68 5.33
C MET A 9 10.89 9.09 3.85
N SER A 10 11.76 8.48 3.05
CA SER A 10 11.75 8.61 1.59
C SER A 10 10.40 8.18 0.98
N LYS A 11 10.10 8.65 -0.23
CA LYS A 11 8.86 8.33 -0.95
C LYS A 11 8.61 6.82 -1.06
N THR A 12 9.65 6.04 -1.34
CA THR A 12 9.64 4.56 -1.33
C THR A 12 9.06 3.96 -0.04
N ASN A 13 9.35 4.59 1.10
CA ASN A 13 8.95 4.11 2.42
C ASN A 13 7.60 4.67 2.90
N ARG A 14 6.98 5.55 2.10
CA ARG A 14 5.62 6.08 2.26
C ARG A 14 4.72 5.55 1.14
N PRO A 15 4.46 4.24 1.08
CA PRO A 15 3.62 3.65 0.03
C PRO A 15 2.18 4.17 0.12
N PRO A 16 1.47 4.29 -1.01
CA PRO A 16 0.06 4.66 -1.02
C PRO A 16 -0.79 3.57 -0.33
N LEU A 17 -1.95 3.98 0.18
CA LEU A 17 -2.93 3.10 0.79
C LEU A 17 -4.30 3.32 0.14
N SER A 18 -4.98 2.24 -0.24
CA SER A 18 -6.29 2.32 -0.88
C SER A 18 -7.42 2.47 0.14
N VAL A 19 -8.51 3.13 -0.27
CA VAL A 19 -9.74 3.26 0.54
C VAL A 19 -10.30 1.88 0.95
N SER A 20 -10.25 0.89 0.06
CA SER A 20 -10.66 -0.49 0.34
C SER A 20 -9.90 -1.15 1.50
N LYS A 21 -8.58 -0.94 1.56
CA LYS A 21 -7.75 -1.45 2.66
C LYS A 21 -8.00 -0.67 3.95
N LEU A 22 -8.26 0.63 3.86
CA LEU A 22 -8.63 1.43 5.01
C LEU A 22 -9.92 0.92 5.65
N ALA A 23 -10.97 0.69 4.85
CA ALA A 23 -12.22 0.09 5.32
C ALA A 23 -11.99 -1.27 6.00
N SER A 24 -11.12 -2.11 5.41
CA SER A 24 -10.79 -3.42 5.99
C SER A 24 -10.08 -3.31 7.34
N PHE A 25 -9.19 -2.32 7.52
CA PHE A 25 -8.50 -2.09 8.80
C PHE A 25 -9.38 -1.42 9.86
N LEU A 26 -10.38 -0.66 9.43
CA LEU A 26 -11.34 0.02 10.29
C LEU A 26 -12.52 -0.86 10.70
N LYS A 27 -12.70 -2.04 10.07
CA LYS A 27 -13.75 -2.99 10.46
C LYS A 27 -13.61 -3.36 11.95
N GLY A 28 -14.66 -3.09 12.72
CA GLY A 28 -14.69 -3.28 14.19
C GLY A 28 -13.98 -2.20 15.01
N LYS A 29 -13.54 -1.10 14.38
CA LYS A 29 -12.86 0.05 15.01
C LYS A 29 -13.31 1.36 14.34
N GLU A 30 -14.61 1.49 14.12
CA GLU A 30 -15.21 2.57 13.31
C GLU A 30 -15.10 3.94 14.00
N ASP A 31 -15.05 3.95 15.34
CA ASP A 31 -14.90 5.18 16.14
C ASP A 31 -13.50 5.81 16.07
N LYS A 32 -12.51 5.05 15.56
CA LYS A 32 -11.11 5.47 15.55
C LYS A 32 -10.76 6.24 14.29
N LEU A 33 -9.91 7.25 14.45
CA LEU A 33 -9.41 8.05 13.34
C LEU A 33 -8.23 7.33 12.68
N ALA A 34 -8.34 7.02 11.38
CA ALA A 34 -7.26 6.37 10.63
C ALA A 34 -6.17 7.38 10.24
N VAL A 35 -4.95 7.20 10.72
CA VAL A 35 -3.82 8.08 10.41
C VAL A 35 -2.86 7.39 9.43
N VAL A 36 -2.67 7.98 8.26
CA VAL A 36 -1.79 7.44 7.19
C VAL A 36 -0.71 8.45 6.85
N VAL A 37 0.54 8.13 7.17
CA VAL A 37 1.70 8.94 6.74
C VAL A 37 2.08 8.58 5.30
N GLY A 38 1.24 8.99 4.35
CA GLY A 38 1.35 8.65 2.93
C GLY A 38 0.19 9.21 2.11
N THR A 39 0.04 8.70 0.89
CA THR A 39 -1.05 9.09 -0.02
C THR A 39 -2.20 8.09 0.08
N VAL A 40 -3.43 8.59 0.18
CA VAL A 40 -4.64 7.77 0.09
C VAL A 40 -5.17 7.82 -1.33
N THR A 41 -5.37 6.64 -1.92
CA THR A 41 -5.82 6.46 -3.30
C THR A 41 -7.18 5.81 -3.35
N ASP A 42 -7.97 6.16 -4.37
CA ASP A 42 -9.26 5.53 -4.61
C ASP A 42 -9.09 4.06 -5.03
N ASP A 43 -10.15 3.26 -4.84
CA ASP A 43 -10.27 1.91 -5.37
C ASP A 43 -11.60 1.76 -6.10
N VAL A 44 -11.53 1.81 -7.44
CA VAL A 44 -12.70 1.73 -8.33
C VAL A 44 -13.46 0.41 -8.21
N ARG A 45 -12.82 -0.63 -7.65
CA ARG A 45 -13.42 -1.96 -7.44
C ARG A 45 -14.32 -2.01 -6.22
N MET A 46 -14.16 -1.06 -5.29
CA MET A 46 -15.04 -0.93 -4.14
C MET A 46 -16.27 -0.15 -4.61
N TYR A 47 -17.48 -0.69 -4.42
CA TYR A 47 -18.71 -0.01 -4.83
C TYR A 47 -19.11 1.07 -3.82
N GLU A 48 -19.32 0.66 -2.57
CA GLU A 48 -19.72 1.55 -1.48
C GLU A 48 -18.55 1.82 -0.55
N VAL A 49 -18.33 3.10 -0.20
CA VAL A 49 -17.31 3.50 0.76
C VAL A 49 -18.00 3.77 2.09
N PRO A 50 -17.62 3.08 3.20
CA PRO A 50 -18.21 3.36 4.50
C PRO A 50 -17.75 4.72 5.02
N LYS A 51 -18.56 5.33 5.89
CA LYS A 51 -18.19 6.57 6.58
C LYS A 51 -16.94 6.33 7.42
N MET A 52 -15.91 7.13 7.20
CA MET A 52 -14.64 7.01 7.93
C MET A 52 -13.97 8.37 8.10
N ARG A 53 -13.21 8.52 9.19
CA ARG A 53 -12.38 9.70 9.48
C ARG A 53 -10.92 9.35 9.19
N ILE A 54 -10.33 9.99 8.19
CA ILE A 54 -8.96 9.68 7.73
C ILE A 54 -8.10 10.94 7.78
N CYS A 55 -6.93 10.84 8.42
CA CYS A 55 -5.85 11.80 8.27
C CYS A 55 -4.77 11.26 7.33
N ALA A 56 -4.37 12.05 6.32
CA ALA A 56 -3.28 11.66 5.42
C ALA A 56 -2.44 12.84 4.94
N LEU A 57 -1.28 12.55 4.31
CA LEU A 57 -0.45 13.61 3.70
C LEU A 57 -1.06 14.14 2.41
N ARG A 58 -1.64 13.24 1.61
CA ARG A 58 -2.27 13.56 0.34
C ARG A 58 -3.45 12.62 0.11
N PHE A 59 -4.50 13.14 -0.48
CA PHE A 59 -5.64 12.37 -1.00
C PHE A 59 -5.67 12.57 -2.51
N THR A 60 -5.97 11.52 -3.28
CA THR A 60 -6.38 11.71 -4.67
C THR A 60 -7.75 12.38 -4.68
N GLU A 61 -8.03 13.22 -5.68
CA GLU A 61 -9.29 13.95 -5.79
C GLU A 61 -10.49 13.00 -5.79
N THR A 62 -10.38 11.90 -6.54
CA THR A 62 -11.37 10.82 -6.59
C THR A 62 -11.62 10.18 -5.22
N ALA A 63 -10.57 9.94 -4.43
CA ALA A 63 -10.71 9.37 -3.09
C ALA A 63 -11.40 10.35 -2.15
N ARG A 64 -10.97 11.63 -2.18
CA ARG A 64 -11.57 12.69 -1.37
C ARG A 64 -13.07 12.83 -1.67
N ALA A 65 -13.43 12.92 -2.94
CA ALA A 65 -14.83 13.05 -3.36
C ALA A 65 -15.69 11.87 -2.85
N ARG A 66 -15.19 10.63 -2.94
CA ARG A 66 -15.92 9.45 -2.47
C ARG A 66 -16.04 9.39 -0.95
N ILE A 67 -14.99 9.75 -0.21
CA ILE A 67 -15.03 9.79 1.26
C ILE A 67 -16.01 10.85 1.74
N THR A 68 -15.97 12.06 1.17
CA THR A 68 -16.90 13.14 1.52
C THR A 68 -18.34 12.81 1.13
N LYS A 69 -18.56 12.18 -0.04
CA LYS A 69 -19.89 11.71 -0.46
C LYS A 69 -20.47 10.67 0.50
N ALA A 70 -19.64 9.81 1.08
CA ALA A 70 -20.04 8.86 2.12
C ALA A 70 -20.26 9.51 3.50
N GLY A 71 -20.14 10.84 3.63
CA GLY A 71 -20.23 11.56 4.90
C GLY A 71 -19.01 11.38 5.81
N GLY A 72 -17.88 10.93 5.26
CA GLY A 72 -16.61 10.81 5.95
C GLY A 72 -15.78 12.09 5.93
N GLU A 73 -14.72 12.11 6.72
CA GLU A 73 -13.86 13.28 6.90
C GLU A 73 -12.44 13.01 6.40
N CYS A 74 -11.90 13.96 5.62
CA CYS A 74 -10.52 13.96 5.15
C CYS A 74 -9.74 15.06 5.88
N LEU A 75 -8.86 14.66 6.78
CA LEU A 75 -8.09 15.54 7.66
C LEU A 75 -6.63 15.66 7.21
N THR A 76 -6.04 16.82 7.48
CA THR A 76 -4.60 17.07 7.34
C THR A 76 -3.88 16.81 8.68
N PHE A 77 -2.55 16.74 8.65
CA PHE A 77 -1.75 16.45 9.85
C PHE A 77 -1.73 17.61 10.86
N ASP A 78 -1.87 18.85 10.40
CA ASP A 78 -2.07 20.03 11.23
C ASP A 78 -3.43 19.99 11.95
N GLN A 79 -4.51 19.68 11.23
CA GLN A 79 -5.84 19.47 11.83
C GLN A 79 -5.84 18.33 12.85
N LEU A 80 -5.16 17.21 12.54
CA LEU A 80 -5.00 16.10 13.48
C LEU A 80 -4.26 16.52 14.76
N ALA A 81 -3.23 17.37 14.64
CA ALA A 81 -2.46 17.83 15.79
C ALA A 81 -3.29 18.75 16.71
N LEU A 82 -4.22 19.52 16.14
CA LEU A 82 -5.17 20.35 16.89
C LEU A 82 -6.26 19.50 17.56
N GLU A 83 -6.89 18.58 16.83
CA GLU A 83 -7.98 17.74 17.38
C GLU A 83 -7.46 16.73 18.41
N ARG A 84 -6.31 16.11 18.13
CA ARG A 84 -5.79 14.96 18.91
C ARG A 84 -4.28 15.10 19.14
N PRO A 85 -3.82 16.08 19.93
CA PRO A 85 -2.39 16.35 20.16
C PRO A 85 -1.66 15.16 20.80
N THR A 86 -2.36 14.37 21.64
CA THR A 86 -1.82 13.16 22.27
C THR A 86 -1.89 11.92 21.38
N GLY A 87 -2.69 11.94 20.31
CA GLY A 87 -2.93 10.80 19.43
C GLY A 87 -3.83 9.71 20.02
N LYS A 88 -4.63 10.01 21.05
CA LYS A 88 -5.65 9.09 21.59
C LYS A 88 -6.69 8.74 20.51
N ASP A 89 -7.15 7.49 20.54
CA ASP A 89 -8.13 6.92 19.59
C ASP A 89 -7.76 7.02 18.10
N CYS A 90 -6.48 7.18 17.80
CA CYS A 90 -5.94 7.18 16.45
C CYS A 90 -5.37 5.81 16.08
N LEU A 91 -5.70 5.32 14.90
CA LEU A 91 -5.14 4.09 14.32
C LEU A 91 -4.05 4.44 13.30
N LEU A 92 -2.79 4.25 13.66
CA LEU A 92 -1.67 4.56 12.78
C LEU A 92 -1.42 3.45 11.76
N LEU A 93 -1.82 3.67 10.51
CA LEU A 93 -1.75 2.70 9.41
C LEU A 93 -0.59 2.99 8.46
N ARG A 94 -0.22 1.96 7.66
CA ARG A 94 0.81 2.07 6.62
C ARG A 94 0.49 1.15 5.44
N GLY A 95 0.74 1.63 4.22
CA GLY A 95 0.71 0.78 3.03
C GLY A 95 1.78 -0.33 3.04
N ARG A 96 1.58 -1.33 2.19
CA ARG A 96 2.51 -2.46 2.05
C ARG A 96 3.77 -2.03 1.29
N LYS A 97 4.92 -2.04 1.95
CA LYS A 97 6.22 -1.64 1.36
C LYS A 97 6.73 -2.61 0.29
N THR A 98 6.46 -3.90 0.47
CA THR A 98 6.97 -5.00 -0.38
C THR A 98 6.18 -5.23 -1.66
N ALA A 99 5.06 -4.54 -1.86
CA ALA A 99 4.19 -4.73 -3.02
C ALA A 99 4.73 -4.09 -4.33
N ARG A 100 5.86 -3.37 -4.24
CA ARG A 100 6.47 -2.68 -5.40
C ARG A 100 7.12 -3.68 -6.36
N GLU A 101 7.17 -3.31 -7.63
CA GLU A 101 7.78 -4.13 -8.67
C GLU A 101 9.25 -4.44 -8.40
N ALA A 102 10.03 -3.44 -7.98
CA ALA A 102 11.44 -3.63 -7.62
C ALA A 102 11.64 -4.72 -6.56
N CYS A 103 10.75 -4.80 -5.55
CA CYS A 103 10.85 -5.80 -4.49
C CYS A 103 10.63 -7.23 -4.98
N LYS A 104 9.96 -7.43 -6.13
CA LYS A 104 9.77 -8.78 -6.71
C LYS A 104 11.06 -9.36 -7.28
N HIS A 105 12.03 -8.52 -7.59
CA HIS A 105 13.33 -8.92 -8.14
C HIS A 105 14.37 -9.20 -7.04
N PHE A 106 14.05 -8.87 -5.78
CA PHE A 106 14.95 -9.07 -4.64
C PHE A 106 14.79 -10.47 -4.03
N GLY A 107 15.81 -10.91 -3.29
CA GLY A 107 15.84 -12.22 -2.63
C GLY A 107 16.82 -13.18 -3.32
N LEU A 108 16.56 -14.49 -3.19
CA LEU A 108 17.37 -15.52 -3.83
C LEU A 108 17.41 -15.32 -5.34
N ALA A 109 18.56 -15.54 -5.97
CA ALA A 109 18.72 -15.34 -7.40
C ALA A 109 17.72 -16.22 -8.20
N PRO A 110 17.18 -15.71 -9.33
CA PRO A 110 16.27 -16.50 -10.17
C PRO A 110 16.97 -17.75 -10.72
N GLY A 111 16.51 -18.95 -10.35
CA GLY A 111 17.14 -20.22 -10.76
C GLY A 111 17.82 -20.98 -9.62
N VAL A 112 17.90 -20.39 -8.42
CA VAL A 112 18.18 -21.14 -7.18
C VAL A 112 16.91 -21.94 -6.80
N PRO A 113 17.03 -23.22 -6.37
CA PRO A 113 15.89 -23.99 -5.88
C PRO A 113 15.08 -23.22 -4.83
N HIS A 114 13.75 -23.30 -4.92
CA HIS A 114 12.81 -22.57 -4.06
C HIS A 114 12.83 -21.03 -4.19
N SER A 115 13.53 -20.48 -5.18
CA SER A 115 13.45 -19.04 -5.49
C SER A 115 12.20 -18.70 -6.29
N HIS A 116 11.48 -17.68 -5.83
CA HIS A 116 10.34 -17.08 -6.53
C HIS A 116 10.64 -15.65 -7.04
N SER A 117 11.90 -15.24 -6.99
CA SER A 117 12.32 -13.91 -7.44
C SER A 117 12.10 -13.75 -8.94
N LYS A 118 11.48 -12.63 -9.31
CA LYS A 118 11.22 -12.30 -10.71
C LYS A 118 12.54 -12.03 -11.44
N PRO A 119 12.83 -12.68 -12.58
CA PRO A 119 14.03 -12.38 -13.36
C PRO A 119 13.90 -11.03 -14.10
N TYR A 120 15.05 -10.38 -14.33
CA TYR A 120 15.15 -9.22 -15.21
C TYR A 120 15.23 -9.69 -16.66
N VAL A 121 14.08 -9.70 -17.34
CA VAL A 121 13.95 -10.12 -18.75
C VAL A 121 13.76 -8.91 -19.66
N ARG A 122 14.32 -8.97 -20.87
CA ARG A 122 14.16 -7.89 -21.88
C ARG A 122 12.70 -7.69 -22.29
N ALA A 123 11.96 -8.79 -22.47
CA ALA A 123 10.56 -8.76 -22.86
C ALA A 123 9.80 -9.98 -22.31
N LYS A 124 8.47 -9.89 -22.29
CA LYS A 124 7.61 -11.04 -21.99
C LYS A 124 7.40 -11.85 -23.27
N GLY A 125 7.57 -13.17 -23.21
CA GLY A 125 7.23 -14.04 -24.34
C GLY A 125 7.76 -15.46 -24.18
N ARG A 126 7.41 -16.35 -25.11
CA ARG A 126 7.93 -17.74 -25.14
C ARG A 126 9.44 -17.77 -25.37
N LYS A 127 9.97 -16.80 -26.13
CA LYS A 127 11.38 -16.71 -26.53
C LYS A 127 12.31 -16.17 -25.44
N PHE A 128 11.78 -15.60 -24.36
CA PHE A 128 12.58 -14.93 -23.31
C PHE A 128 12.55 -15.73 -22.01
N GLU A 129 13.68 -16.34 -21.64
CA GLU A 129 13.93 -17.00 -20.34
C GLU A 129 12.83 -17.97 -19.85
N LYS A 130 12.25 -18.78 -20.75
CA LYS A 130 11.23 -19.80 -20.44
C LYS A 130 11.62 -21.24 -20.78
N ALA A 131 12.86 -21.48 -21.21
CA ALA A 131 13.33 -22.79 -21.68
C ALA A 131 14.08 -23.57 -20.58
N ARG A 132 15.42 -23.64 -20.66
CA ARG A 132 16.27 -24.34 -19.69
C ARG A 132 16.15 -23.71 -18.30
N GLY A 133 16.07 -24.55 -17.26
CA GLY A 133 15.94 -24.10 -15.86
C GLY A 133 14.54 -23.66 -15.43
N ARG A 134 13.56 -23.59 -16.35
CA ARG A 134 12.14 -23.28 -16.05
C ARG A 134 11.18 -24.43 -16.32
N ARG A 135 11.60 -25.45 -17.07
CA ARG A 135 10.78 -26.60 -17.47
C ARG A 135 11.55 -27.89 -17.28
N LYS A 136 10.86 -28.92 -16.75
CA LYS A 136 11.45 -30.25 -16.56
C LYS A 136 11.95 -30.86 -17.88
N SER A 137 11.26 -30.59 -19.00
CA SER A 137 11.62 -31.13 -20.32
C SER A 137 12.84 -30.50 -20.99
N ARG A 138 13.47 -29.48 -20.41
CA ARG A 138 14.62 -28.77 -21.00
C ARG A 138 15.80 -28.78 -20.03
N GLY A 139 16.28 -29.98 -19.68
CA GLY A 139 17.44 -30.23 -18.83
C GLY A 139 17.10 -30.34 -17.35
N TYR A 140 16.61 -29.25 -16.74
CA TYR A 140 16.19 -29.24 -15.33
C TYR A 140 15.17 -28.13 -15.06
N LYS A 141 14.52 -28.19 -13.89
CA LYS A 141 13.63 -27.14 -13.39
C LYS A 141 14.10 -26.74 -11.99
N ALA A 142 14.49 -25.48 -11.86
CA ALA A 142 14.74 -24.84 -10.56
C ALA A 142 13.43 -24.54 -9.82
#